data_AF-A0A530BF82-F1
#
_entry.id   AF-A0A530BF82-F1
#
_cell.length_a   1.000
_cell.length_b   1.000
_cell.length_c   1.000
_cell.angle_alpha   90.00
_cell.angle_beta   90.00
_cell.angle_gamma   90.00
#
_symmetry.space_group_name_H-M   'P 1'
#
loop_
_entity.id
_entity.type
_entity.pdbx_description
1 polymer ?
#
loop_
_entity_poly.entity_id
_entity_poly.type
_entity_poly.pdbx_seq_one_letter_code
_entity_poly.pdbx_strand_id
1 'polypeptide(L)'
;DEAFERVPTEGVEPYTRRDILHADPAHRPTQAQYDRYLWLVQHFRGLGWDNARLHDASPFQVVDPGFNAILIRAAADLADLAEALGEARIASANRTRAEKGLEAMERLWSETHGQYLCLDRITGKLVGSASVGGILPAFAAVPKARAAA
;
A
#
# COMPACT_ATOMS: atom_id res chain seq x y z
N ASP A 1 3.56 8.05 12.69
CA ASP A 1 2.43 7.39 11.98
C ASP A 1 1.81 6.41 12.96
N GLU A 2 0.62 6.73 13.49
CA GLU A 2 -0.03 5.93 14.55
C GLU A 2 -0.24 4.47 14.14
N ALA A 3 -0.46 4.19 12.85
CA ALA A 3 -0.64 2.83 12.38
C ALA A 3 0.64 2.01 12.55
N PHE A 4 1.77 2.61 12.17
CA PHE A 4 3.08 1.97 12.26
C PHE A 4 3.58 1.84 13.70
N GLU A 5 3.29 2.82 14.56
CA GLU A 5 3.75 2.80 15.96
C GLU A 5 3.15 1.63 16.78
N ARG A 6 2.00 1.08 16.38
CA ARG A 6 1.37 -0.11 17.01
C ARG A 6 2.11 -1.42 16.75
N VAL A 7 3.00 -1.47 15.78
CA VAL A 7 3.83 -2.65 15.54
C VAL A 7 4.75 -2.85 16.75
N PRO A 8 4.77 -4.04 17.38
CA PRO A 8 5.65 -4.28 18.51
C PRO A 8 7.14 -4.28 18.10
N THR A 9 8.00 -4.09 19.09
CA THR A 9 9.47 -4.20 18.94
C THR A 9 10.07 -5.28 19.84
N GLU A 10 9.28 -5.83 20.77
CA GLU A 10 9.73 -6.87 21.69
C GLU A 10 9.87 -8.22 20.99
N GLY A 11 10.88 -8.99 21.39
CA GLY A 11 11.11 -10.35 20.87
C GLY A 11 11.79 -10.42 19.50
N VAL A 12 12.21 -9.29 18.93
CA VAL A 12 12.98 -9.26 17.68
C VAL A 12 14.37 -9.88 17.91
N GLU A 13 14.68 -10.95 17.16
CA GLU A 13 16.01 -11.56 17.18
C GLU A 13 17.14 -10.54 16.88
N PRO A 14 18.32 -10.64 17.52
CA PRO A 14 19.43 -9.74 17.25
C PRO A 14 19.85 -9.69 15.78
N TYR A 15 20.15 -8.50 15.27
CA TYR A 15 20.54 -8.29 13.89
C TYR A 15 21.51 -7.11 13.73
N THR A 16 22.16 -7.03 12.57
CA THR A 16 23.06 -5.93 12.22
C THR A 16 22.51 -5.17 11.02
N ARG A 17 22.26 -3.86 11.19
CA ARG A 17 21.85 -2.98 10.10
C ARG A 17 22.98 -2.76 9.12
N ARG A 18 22.80 -3.24 7.88
CA ARG A 18 23.78 -3.06 6.80
C ARG A 18 23.55 -1.78 6.01
N ASP A 19 22.36 -1.19 6.07
CA ASP A 19 22.02 -0.01 5.29
C ASP A 19 22.77 1.26 5.72
N ILE A 20 23.17 1.33 6.99
CA ILE A 20 23.98 2.42 7.55
C ILE A 20 25.48 2.30 7.26
N LEU A 21 25.93 1.18 6.66
CA LEU A 21 27.33 1.02 6.25
C LEU A 21 27.64 1.80 4.96
N HIS A 22 26.61 2.11 4.17
CA HIS A 22 26.74 2.70 2.84
C HIS A 22 26.00 4.04 2.70
N ALA A 23 25.27 4.47 3.73
CA ALA A 23 24.50 5.69 3.73
C ALA A 23 24.55 6.36 5.11
N ASP A 24 24.46 7.70 5.12
CA ASP A 24 24.38 8.48 6.35
C ASP A 24 23.15 8.04 7.18
N PRO A 25 23.32 7.63 8.45
CA PRO A 25 22.23 7.26 9.33
C PRO A 25 21.12 8.33 9.45
N ALA A 26 21.44 9.62 9.31
CA ALA A 26 20.46 10.71 9.36
C ALA A 26 19.43 10.67 8.22
N HIS A 27 19.75 10.00 7.12
CA HIS A 27 18.85 9.80 5.98
C HIS A 27 18.17 8.43 5.98
N ARG A 28 18.35 7.65 7.05
CA ARG A 28 17.81 6.29 7.16
C ARG A 28 16.74 6.22 8.24
N PRO A 29 15.83 5.23 8.18
CA PRO A 29 14.94 4.94 9.29
C PRO A 29 15.72 4.69 10.58
N THR A 30 15.12 5.02 11.72
CA THR A 30 15.72 4.84 13.05
C THR A 30 15.79 3.36 13.44
N GLN A 31 16.54 3.05 14.50
CA GLN A 31 16.61 1.69 15.05
C GLN A 31 15.22 1.15 15.43
N ALA A 32 14.43 1.95 16.15
CA ALA A 32 13.08 1.56 16.57
C ALA A 32 12.11 1.35 15.40
N GLN A 33 12.34 2.01 14.25
CA GLN A 33 11.58 1.74 13.02
C GLN A 33 12.03 0.41 12.39
N TYR A 34 13.33 0.11 12.38
CA TYR A 34 13.86 -1.18 11.92
C TYR A 34 13.41 -2.36 12.78
N ASP A 35 13.32 -2.19 14.10
CA ASP A 35 12.83 -3.22 15.00
C ASP A 35 11.39 -3.62 14.63
N ARG A 36 10.54 -2.65 14.29
CA ARG A 36 9.17 -2.90 13.81
C ARG A 36 9.14 -3.60 12.45
N TYR A 37 10.00 -3.20 11.51
CA TYR A 37 10.10 -3.88 10.21
C TYR A 37 10.46 -5.36 10.38
N LEU A 38 11.45 -5.65 11.23
CA LEU A 38 11.87 -7.03 11.47
C LEU A 38 10.89 -7.81 12.34
N TRP A 39 10.19 -7.16 13.25
CA TRP A 39 9.10 -7.80 13.98
C TRP A 39 8.04 -8.32 13.01
N LEU A 40 7.60 -7.52 12.04
CA LEU A 40 6.64 -7.96 11.01
C LEU A 40 7.17 -9.15 10.21
N VAL A 41 8.44 -9.11 9.79
CA VAL A 41 9.08 -10.21 9.06
C VAL A 41 9.11 -11.50 9.89
N GLN A 42 9.52 -11.42 11.16
CA GLN A 42 9.60 -12.58 12.04
C GLN A 42 8.21 -13.13 12.38
N HIS A 43 7.23 -12.26 12.59
CA HIS A 43 5.82 -12.63 12.81
C HIS A 43 5.25 -13.38 11.61
N PHE A 44 5.42 -12.86 10.39
CA PHE A 44 4.93 -13.51 9.18
C PHE A 44 5.67 -14.82 8.87
N ARG A 45 6.97 -14.88 9.16
CA ARG A 45 7.75 -16.14 9.13
C ARG A 45 7.18 -17.17 10.11
N GLY A 46 6.83 -16.77 11.33
CA GLY A 46 6.21 -17.64 12.35
C GLY A 46 4.83 -18.18 11.95
N LEU A 47 4.12 -17.45 11.07
CA LEU A 47 2.86 -17.88 10.46
C LEU A 47 3.05 -18.71 9.18
N GLY A 48 4.30 -19.04 8.81
CA GLY A 48 4.61 -19.83 7.62
C GLY A 48 4.31 -19.12 6.31
N TRP A 49 4.24 -17.79 6.30
CA TRP A 49 3.87 -16.98 5.14
C TRP A 49 2.48 -17.32 4.55
N ASP A 50 1.58 -17.87 5.37
CA ASP A 50 0.23 -18.20 4.94
C ASP A 50 -0.60 -16.93 4.75
N ASN A 51 -0.73 -16.48 3.49
CA ASN A 51 -1.45 -15.27 3.10
C ASN A 51 -2.89 -15.21 3.64
N ALA A 52 -3.56 -16.36 3.83
CA ALA A 52 -4.91 -16.39 4.39
C ALA A 52 -4.94 -15.95 5.86
N ARG A 53 -3.81 -16.00 6.55
CA ARG A 53 -3.65 -15.64 7.97
C ARG A 53 -2.90 -14.33 8.16
N LEU A 54 -1.92 -14.02 7.30
CA LEU A 54 -1.08 -12.83 7.46
C LEU A 54 -1.89 -11.55 7.53
N HIS A 55 -2.93 -11.44 6.68
CA HIS A 55 -3.75 -10.25 6.57
C HIS A 55 -4.37 -9.88 7.93
N ASP A 56 -5.08 -10.82 8.57
CA ASP A 56 -5.78 -10.57 9.84
C ASP A 56 -4.83 -10.57 11.05
N ALA A 57 -3.72 -11.31 10.97
CA ALA A 57 -2.74 -11.39 12.06
C ALA A 57 -1.75 -10.20 12.10
N SER A 58 -1.71 -9.35 11.07
CA SER A 58 -0.81 -8.19 11.04
C SER A 58 -1.33 -7.05 11.93
N PRO A 59 -0.51 -6.48 12.85
CA PRO A 59 -0.84 -5.26 13.58
C PRO A 59 -0.69 -3.99 12.73
N PHE A 60 -0.25 -4.12 11.48
CA PHE A 60 -0.12 -3.04 10.51
C PHE A 60 -0.89 -3.40 9.24
N GLN A 61 -2.04 -2.74 9.03
CA GLN A 61 -2.95 -3.02 7.92
C GLN A 61 -3.36 -1.72 7.25
N VAL A 62 -2.63 -1.33 6.21
CA VAL A 62 -2.84 -0.06 5.51
C VAL A 62 -3.29 -0.31 4.07
N VAL A 63 -4.33 0.39 3.63
CA VAL A 63 -4.66 0.52 2.20
C VAL A 63 -3.97 1.77 1.69
N ASP A 64 -2.93 1.57 0.88
CA ASP A 64 -2.12 2.64 0.29
C ASP A 64 -2.72 3.07 -1.06
N PRO A 65 -3.08 4.36 -1.26
CA PRO A 65 -3.66 4.83 -2.50
C PRO A 65 -2.68 4.76 -3.69
N GLY A 66 -1.39 4.98 -3.47
CA GLY A 66 -0.37 4.91 -4.51
C GLY A 66 -0.13 3.48 -4.99
N PHE A 67 -0.07 2.52 -4.07
CA PHE A 67 0.05 1.10 -4.42
C PHE A 67 -1.17 0.63 -5.23
N ASN A 68 -2.39 1.00 -4.79
CA ASN A 68 -3.61 0.63 -5.50
C ASN A 68 -3.72 1.33 -6.86
N ALA A 69 -3.31 2.60 -6.98
CA ALA A 69 -3.27 3.30 -8.25
C ALA A 69 -2.39 2.60 -9.29
N ILE A 70 -1.19 2.18 -8.90
CA ILE A 70 -0.29 1.42 -9.78
C ILE A 70 -0.95 0.11 -10.23
N LEU A 71 -1.57 -0.63 -9.30
CA LEU A 71 -2.23 -1.89 -9.62
C LEU A 71 -3.44 -1.71 -10.57
N ILE A 72 -4.27 -0.69 -10.32
CA ILE A 72 -5.43 -0.35 -11.15
C ILE A 72 -4.97 0.00 -12.56
N ARG A 73 -3.94 0.85 -12.68
CA ARG A 73 -3.38 1.21 -13.98
C ARG A 73 -2.81 0.00 -14.71
N ALA A 74 -2.04 -0.83 -14.01
CA ALA A 74 -1.49 -2.06 -14.58
C ALA A 74 -2.59 -3.02 -15.04
N ALA A 75 -3.71 -3.13 -14.32
CA ALA A 75 -4.85 -3.93 -14.74
C ALA A 75 -5.50 -3.37 -16.01
N ALA A 76 -5.70 -2.06 -16.12
CA ALA A 76 -6.21 -1.44 -17.34
C ALA A 76 -5.29 -1.68 -18.54
N ASP A 77 -3.98 -1.43 -18.38
CA ASP A 77 -2.99 -1.64 -19.44
C ASP A 77 -2.89 -3.12 -19.86
N LEU A 78 -2.95 -4.05 -18.89
CA LEU A 78 -2.97 -5.48 -19.17
C LEU A 78 -4.24 -5.91 -19.89
N ALA A 79 -5.37 -5.27 -19.61
CA ALA A 79 -6.60 -5.56 -20.31
C ALA A 79 -6.51 -5.18 -21.80
N ASP A 80 -5.97 -4.01 -22.09
CA ASP A 80 -5.78 -3.53 -23.47
C ASP A 80 -4.78 -4.41 -24.23
N LEU A 81 -3.67 -4.83 -23.59
CA LEU A 81 -2.72 -5.76 -24.19
C LEU A 81 -3.35 -7.14 -24.44
N ALA A 82 -4.10 -7.68 -23.48
CA ALA A 82 -4.78 -8.96 -23.63
C ALA A 82 -5.80 -8.94 -24.78
N GLU A 83 -6.54 -7.84 -24.94
CA GLU A 83 -7.47 -7.66 -26.05
C GLU A 83 -6.74 -7.66 -27.41
N ALA A 84 -5.62 -6.94 -27.53
CA ALA A 84 -4.81 -6.93 -28.74
C ALA A 84 -4.25 -8.31 -29.13
N LEU A 85 -4.07 -9.21 -28.14
CA LEU A 85 -3.59 -10.57 -28.34
C LEU A 85 -4.72 -11.62 -28.49
N GLY A 86 -5.99 -11.20 -28.43
CA GLY A 86 -7.14 -12.11 -28.52
C GLY A 86 -7.46 -12.86 -27.21
N GLU A 87 -6.86 -12.46 -26.08
CA GLU A 87 -7.04 -13.06 -24.76
C GLU A 87 -8.25 -12.47 -24.02
N ALA A 88 -9.45 -12.62 -24.60
CA ALA A 88 -10.68 -11.93 -24.16
C ALA A 88 -11.04 -12.14 -22.67
N ARG A 89 -10.79 -13.33 -22.12
CA ARG A 89 -11.05 -13.63 -20.69
C ARG A 89 -10.11 -12.86 -19.77
N ILE A 90 -8.84 -12.72 -20.14
CA ILE A 90 -7.85 -11.94 -19.36
C ILE A 90 -8.20 -10.46 -19.45
N ALA A 91 -8.56 -9.99 -20.65
CA ALA A 91 -9.00 -8.61 -20.85
C ALA A 91 -10.19 -8.25 -19.95
N SER A 92 -11.27 -9.04 -20.03
CA SER A 92 -12.48 -8.82 -19.23
C SER A 92 -12.21 -8.86 -17.72
N ALA A 93 -11.47 -9.86 -17.23
CA ALA A 93 -11.15 -9.97 -15.80
C ALA A 93 -10.37 -8.76 -15.27
N ASN A 94 -9.43 -8.23 -16.07
CA ASN A 94 -8.64 -7.07 -15.68
C ASN A 94 -9.40 -5.75 -15.79
N ARG A 95 -10.27 -5.57 -16.80
CA ARG A 95 -11.18 -4.40 -16.88
C ARG A 95 -12.06 -4.33 -15.62
N THR A 96 -12.73 -5.43 -15.27
CA THR A 96 -13.54 -5.51 -14.05
C THR A 96 -12.74 -5.24 -12.78
N ARG A 97 -11.48 -5.68 -12.72
CA ARG A 97 -10.62 -5.40 -11.56
C ARG A 97 -10.26 -3.92 -11.46
N ALA A 98 -9.93 -3.28 -12.58
CA ALA A 98 -9.64 -1.85 -12.63
C ALA A 98 -10.86 -1.02 -12.22
N GLU A 99 -12.05 -1.33 -12.76
CA GLU A 99 -13.31 -0.65 -12.44
C GLU A 99 -13.63 -0.72 -10.93
N LYS A 100 -13.63 -1.92 -10.35
CA LYS A 100 -13.86 -2.11 -8.90
C LYS A 100 -12.81 -1.41 -8.04
N GLY A 101 -11.56 -1.40 -8.50
CA GLY A 101 -10.47 -0.71 -7.81
C GLY A 101 -10.70 0.80 -7.80
N LEU A 102 -11.07 1.41 -8.93
CA LEU A 102 -11.38 2.83 -9.03
C LEU A 102 -12.55 3.22 -8.12
N GLU A 103 -13.62 2.43 -8.08
CA GLU A 103 -14.73 2.66 -7.15
C GLU A 103 -14.28 2.61 -5.69
N ALA A 104 -13.41 1.66 -5.34
CA ALA A 104 -12.89 1.51 -3.98
C ALA A 104 -11.98 2.68 -3.55
N MET A 105 -11.31 3.35 -4.50
CA MET A 105 -10.43 4.49 -4.21
C MET A 105 -11.19 5.67 -3.60
N GLU A 106 -12.48 5.85 -3.87
CA GLU A 106 -13.25 6.98 -3.29
C GLU A 106 -13.30 6.93 -1.75
N ARG A 107 -13.16 5.75 -1.15
CA ARG A 107 -13.07 5.61 0.32
C ARG A 107 -11.78 6.20 0.90
N LEU A 108 -10.78 6.45 0.06
CA LEU A 108 -9.48 7.00 0.44
C LEU A 108 -9.43 8.52 0.26
N TRP A 109 -10.44 9.14 -0.36
CA TRP A 109 -10.43 10.58 -0.63
C TRP A 109 -10.56 11.41 0.65
N SER A 110 -9.70 12.41 0.79
CA SER A 110 -9.79 13.41 1.85
C SER A 110 -10.14 14.78 1.27
N GLU A 111 -11.35 15.25 1.54
CA GLU A 111 -11.78 16.59 1.14
C GLU A 111 -10.91 17.68 1.80
N THR A 112 -10.44 17.45 3.03
CA THR A 112 -9.56 18.39 3.74
C THR A 112 -8.20 18.58 3.05
N HIS A 113 -7.67 17.53 2.42
CA HIS A 113 -6.34 17.56 1.82
C HIS A 113 -6.36 17.66 0.29
N GLY A 114 -7.54 17.60 -0.33
CA GLY A 114 -7.68 17.58 -1.80
C GLY A 114 -6.97 16.40 -2.46
N GLN A 115 -6.76 15.29 -1.75
CA GLN A 115 -6.05 14.13 -2.27
C GLN A 115 -6.48 12.83 -1.58
N TYR A 116 -6.04 11.69 -2.12
CA TYR A 116 -6.23 10.40 -1.48
C TYR A 116 -5.25 10.21 -0.32
N LEU A 117 -5.69 9.57 0.76
CA LEU A 117 -4.88 9.25 1.92
C LEU A 117 -4.86 7.75 2.17
N CYS A 118 -3.83 7.26 2.85
CA CYS A 118 -3.81 5.89 3.34
C CYS A 118 -4.99 5.65 4.29
N LEU A 119 -5.61 4.47 4.22
CA LEU A 119 -6.63 4.04 5.19
C LEU A 119 -6.01 3.02 6.15
N ASP A 120 -6.03 3.33 7.43
CA ASP A 120 -5.72 2.37 8.49
C ASP A 120 -6.94 1.46 8.69
N ARG A 121 -6.82 0.19 8.33
CA ARG A 121 -7.92 -0.78 8.41
C ARG A 121 -8.25 -1.19 9.84
N ILE A 122 -7.30 -1.07 10.77
CA ILE A 122 -7.52 -1.43 12.18
C ILE A 122 -8.47 -0.41 12.82
N THR A 123 -8.28 0.88 12.53
CA THR A 123 -9.11 1.95 13.08
C THR A 123 -10.26 2.37 12.17
N GLY A 124 -10.20 2.01 10.88
CA GLY A 124 -11.14 2.45 9.85
C GLY A 124 -10.98 3.93 9.48
N LYS A 125 -9.88 4.58 9.87
CA LYS A 125 -9.65 6.01 9.67
C LYS A 125 -8.59 6.28 8.61
N LEU A 126 -8.75 7.40 7.90
CA LEU A 126 -7.68 7.91 7.04
C LEU A 126 -6.49 8.34 7.89
N VAL A 127 -5.30 7.97 7.45
CA VAL A 127 -4.02 8.44 8.01
C VAL A 127 -3.82 9.86 7.52
N GLY A 128 -3.81 10.82 8.46
CA GLY A 128 -3.69 12.25 8.17
C GLY A 128 -2.29 12.67 7.69
N SER A 129 -1.82 12.08 6.58
CA SER A 129 -0.52 12.34 5.99
C SER A 129 -0.63 12.49 4.47
N ALA A 130 -0.53 13.74 4.02
CA ALA A 130 -0.52 14.16 2.62
C ALA A 130 0.85 13.88 1.97
N SER A 131 1.09 12.64 1.55
CA SER A 131 2.32 12.24 0.87
C SER A 131 2.14 12.16 -0.65
N VAL A 132 3.25 12.04 -1.40
CA VAL A 132 3.21 11.79 -2.85
C VAL A 132 2.38 10.56 -3.25
N GLY A 133 2.24 9.58 -2.34
CA GLY A 133 1.37 8.42 -2.57
C GLY A 133 -0.09 8.80 -2.80
N GLY A 134 -0.54 9.92 -2.23
CA GLY A 134 -1.91 10.43 -2.36
C GLY A 134 -2.24 11.07 -3.71
N ILE A 135 -1.21 11.48 -4.47
CA ILE A 135 -1.36 12.08 -5.80
C ILE A 135 -1.08 11.10 -6.95
N LEU A 136 -0.39 9.99 -6.69
CA LEU A 136 -0.19 8.90 -7.66
C LEU A 136 -1.49 8.42 -8.32
N PRO A 137 -2.67 8.41 -7.67
CA PRO A 137 -3.93 8.08 -8.33
C PRO A 137 -4.25 8.91 -9.59
N ALA A 138 -3.70 10.11 -9.76
CA ALA A 138 -3.85 10.87 -11.00
C ALA A 138 -3.23 10.17 -12.24
N PHE A 139 -2.31 9.23 -12.03
CA PHE A 139 -1.75 8.37 -13.09
C PHE A 139 -2.68 7.19 -13.46
N ALA A 140 -3.63 6.87 -12.59
CA ALA A 140 -4.72 5.94 -12.88
C ALA A 140 -5.94 6.71 -13.41
N ALA A 141 -6.92 5.99 -13.96
CA ALA A 141 -8.15 6.57 -14.52
C ALA A 141 -9.16 7.00 -13.43
N VAL A 142 -8.70 7.69 -12.38
CA VAL A 142 -9.59 8.28 -11.35
C VAL A 142 -10.48 9.38 -11.94
N PRO A 143 -11.60 9.74 -11.29
CA PRO A 143 -12.49 10.77 -11.79
C PRO A 143 -11.74 12.09 -12.05
N LYS A 144 -12.02 12.75 -13.18
CA LYS A 144 -11.33 13.99 -13.59
C LYS A 144 -11.36 15.09 -12.53
N ALA A 145 -12.45 15.19 -11.77
CA ALA A 145 -12.56 16.14 -10.66
C ALA A 145 -11.55 15.87 -9.54
N ARG A 146 -11.25 14.60 -9.25
CA ARG A 146 -10.24 14.20 -8.26
C ARG A 146 -8.83 14.45 -8.74
N ALA A 147 -8.58 14.23 -10.03
CA ALA A 147 -7.27 14.52 -10.64
C ALA A 147 -6.96 16.01 -10.78
N ALA A 148 -7.98 16.88 -10.75
CA ALA A 148 -7.85 18.33 -10.94
C ALA A 148 -7.87 19.16 -9.63
N ALA A 149 -8.13 18.53 -8.49
CA ALA A 149 -8.12 19.16 -7.17
C ALA A 149 -6.69 19.46 -6.71
#